data_AF-A0A9R0XZQ7-F1
#
_entry.id   AF-A0A9R0XZQ7-F1
#
_cell.length_a   1.000
_cell.length_b   1.000
_cell.length_c   1.000
_cell.angle_alpha   90.00
_cell.angle_beta   90.00
_cell.angle_gamma   90.00
#
_symmetry.space_group_name_H-M   'P 1'
#
loop_
_entity.id
_entity.type
_entity.pdbx_description
1 polymer ?
#
loop_
_entity_poly.entity_id
_entity_poly.type
_entity_poly.pdbx_seq_one_letter_code
_entity_poly.pdbx_strand_id
1 'polypeptide(L)'
;MGCSPSKCCFCLHFKGCLHSHGCLNQTPDSRRESRGKSSWGRAKIDSSASDGSSDDLEGDDGFGQMNITRESNVGINRLSRVSSQFLPPEGSRKVRVPLGNYDLRYSYLSERGYYPESLDKPNQDSFCIHTPFGTSPDDHFFGVFDGHGEYGAQCSQFVKRRLCENLLRDSRFRTDAVQALHSAFLATNSQLHADSLDDSMSGTTAITILVRGKTLYIANTGDSRALIAEKRGEYIIAVDLSIDQTPYRTDEVERVKECGARVLTLDQIEGLKNPDAQCWGNEESDDGDPPRLWVENGMFPGTAFTRSIGDSVAESIGVVANPEIFNLELSASHPFFVIASDGVFEFLSSQTVVDMIAKYKDPRDACAAIVAESYRLWLQYETRTDDITIILVHINGLTDSGSTHAVLKVSLQPSQQVVELVGSESPSITSLNPNNQRSRHDLSRARLRAIESSLENGQLWIPPSPSHRKTWEEQARIERILHDHFLFRKLTDSQRNVLLDCMQRVEATPGDIVVQQGGEGDCFYVVGNGEFEVLAMQTQ
;
A
#
# COMPACT_ATOMS: atom_id res chain seq x y z
N MET A 1 14.72 -22.48 14.03
CA MET A 1 15.21 -23.23 12.85
C MET A 1 15.98 -24.42 13.35
N GLY A 2 15.78 -25.62 12.79
CA GLY A 2 16.54 -26.83 13.17
C GLY A 2 17.79 -27.03 12.30
N CYS A 3 18.77 -27.77 12.82
CA CYS A 3 20.05 -28.03 12.18
C CYS A 3 20.31 -29.52 11.92
N SER A 4 21.34 -29.84 11.11
CA SER A 4 21.85 -31.22 10.89
C SER A 4 23.40 -31.24 10.94
N PRO A 5 24.13 -32.38 10.82
CA PRO A 5 25.54 -32.53 11.21
C PRO A 5 26.51 -31.36 10.90
N SER A 6 27.12 -30.82 11.97
CA SER A 6 28.22 -29.83 11.98
C SER A 6 28.08 -28.66 11.02
N LYS A 7 27.37 -27.60 11.44
CA LYS A 7 27.08 -26.40 10.62
C LYS A 7 27.53 -25.11 11.34
N CYS A 8 27.58 -23.98 10.62
CA CYS A 8 28.18 -22.74 11.14
C CYS A 8 27.41 -21.46 10.75
N CYS A 9 27.08 -20.66 11.74
CA CYS A 9 26.54 -19.31 11.60
C CYS A 9 27.55 -18.26 12.07
N PHE A 10 27.26 -17.01 11.76
CA PHE A 10 27.84 -15.84 12.43
C PHE A 10 26.73 -15.07 13.14
N CYS A 11 27.00 -14.63 14.37
CA CYS A 11 26.07 -13.92 15.25
C CYS A 11 26.57 -12.52 15.56
N LEU A 12 25.69 -11.53 15.48
CA LEU A 12 25.92 -10.13 15.86
C LEU A 12 25.21 -9.86 17.20
N HIS A 13 25.96 -9.68 18.28
CA HIS A 13 25.42 -9.36 19.60
C HIS A 13 25.20 -7.85 19.77
N PHE A 14 23.96 -7.42 19.99
CA PHE A 14 23.71 -6.12 20.61
C PHE A 14 23.77 -6.24 22.14
N LYS A 15 24.30 -5.21 22.81
CA LYS A 15 24.16 -5.01 24.25
C LYS A 15 23.44 -3.70 24.50
N GLY A 16 22.12 -3.72 24.32
CA GLY A 16 21.23 -2.59 24.55
C GLY A 16 19.85 -3.09 24.94
N CYS A 17 19.60 -3.24 26.24
CA CYS A 17 18.34 -3.78 26.74
C CYS A 17 17.23 -2.72 26.70
N LEU A 18 16.45 -2.72 25.61
CA LEU A 18 15.21 -1.93 25.49
C LEU A 18 14.04 -2.70 26.14
N HIS A 19 14.02 -2.70 27.47
CA HIS A 19 12.96 -3.33 28.25
C HIS A 19 11.73 -2.40 28.33
N SER A 20 10.62 -2.77 27.69
CA SER A 20 9.35 -2.07 27.85
C SER A 20 8.73 -2.40 29.22
N HIS A 21 8.29 -1.38 29.96
CA HIS A 21 7.83 -1.54 31.35
C HIS A 21 6.31 -1.39 31.49
N GLY A 22 5.62 -2.53 31.60
CA GLY A 22 4.17 -2.66 31.88
C GLY A 22 3.55 -3.77 31.02
N CYS A 23 2.70 -4.68 31.52
CA CYS A 23 2.14 -4.89 32.86
C CYS A 23 1.70 -6.38 32.99
N LEU A 24 1.26 -6.94 34.12
CA LEU A 24 0.85 -6.41 35.44
C LEU A 24 1.24 -7.41 36.56
N ASN A 25 0.69 -7.27 37.77
CA ASN A 25 1.00 -8.07 38.95
C ASN A 25 0.41 -9.50 38.96
N GLN A 26 1.22 -10.49 39.38
CA GLN A 26 0.88 -11.35 40.53
C GLN A 26 2.06 -12.22 41.00
N THR A 27 2.38 -12.12 42.29
CA THR A 27 3.05 -13.19 43.07
C THR A 27 1.99 -13.93 43.89
N PRO A 28 2.21 -15.21 44.20
CA PRO A 28 2.46 -15.53 45.61
C PRO A 28 3.68 -16.44 45.84
N ASP A 29 4.02 -16.67 47.11
CA ASP A 29 5.35 -17.11 47.54
C ASP A 29 5.42 -18.56 48.09
N SER A 30 6.56 -19.21 47.81
CA SER A 30 7.22 -20.25 48.61
C SER A 30 6.81 -21.74 48.53
N ARG A 31 7.87 -22.56 48.46
CA ARG A 31 8.14 -23.84 49.16
C ARG A 31 7.68 -25.22 48.62
N ARG A 32 8.74 -26.03 48.42
CA ARG A 32 8.97 -27.43 48.86
C ARG A 32 8.50 -28.63 48.01
N GLU A 33 9.50 -29.31 47.47
CA GLU A 33 9.87 -30.70 47.80
C GLU A 33 8.76 -31.75 47.98
N SER A 34 8.61 -32.58 46.93
CA SER A 34 8.49 -34.05 46.99
C SER A 34 7.93 -34.75 48.25
N ARG A 35 6.77 -35.40 48.11
CA ARG A 35 6.49 -36.84 48.40
C ARG A 35 4.98 -37.06 48.56
N GLY A 36 4.42 -38.12 47.97
CA GLY A 36 3.03 -38.53 48.23
C GLY A 36 2.51 -39.57 47.23
N LYS A 37 2.41 -40.83 47.66
CA LYS A 37 1.87 -41.93 46.85
C LYS A 37 0.34 -41.85 46.70
N SER A 38 -0.17 -42.66 45.76
CA SER A 38 -1.49 -43.34 45.77
C SER A 38 -2.72 -42.55 45.30
N SER A 39 -3.77 -43.18 44.75
CA SER A 39 -3.87 -44.45 43.99
C SER A 39 -5.30 -44.64 43.43
N TRP A 40 -5.44 -45.55 42.44
CA TRP A 40 -6.68 -45.98 41.79
C TRP A 40 -7.29 -44.92 40.82
N GLY A 41 -7.91 -45.29 39.69
CA GLY A 41 -7.87 -46.60 39.02
C GLY A 41 -9.06 -46.87 38.10
N ARG A 42 -8.80 -47.59 36.99
CA ARG A 42 -9.77 -48.13 36.00
C ARG A 42 -10.50 -47.08 35.13
N ALA A 43 -10.88 -47.37 33.88
CA ALA A 43 -10.64 -48.56 33.04
C ALA A 43 -10.80 -48.29 31.52
N LYS A 44 -10.21 -49.20 30.71
CA LYS A 44 -10.55 -49.57 29.32
C LYS A 44 -10.17 -48.57 28.19
N ILE A 45 -9.55 -48.94 27.05
CA ILE A 45 -9.42 -50.20 26.24
C ILE A 45 -10.74 -50.59 25.52
N ASP A 46 -10.86 -50.81 24.21
CA ASP A 46 -9.94 -50.99 23.04
C ASP A 46 -10.64 -50.41 21.78
N SER A 47 -10.11 -50.28 20.55
CA SER A 47 -8.81 -50.53 19.86
C SER A 47 -8.71 -49.50 18.68
N SER A 48 -7.96 -49.55 17.56
CA SER A 48 -6.88 -50.34 16.89
C SER A 48 -6.18 -49.33 15.90
N ALA A 49 -5.18 -49.55 15.02
CA ALA A 49 -4.58 -50.65 14.24
C ALA A 49 -5.46 -51.27 13.11
N SER A 50 -4.97 -51.73 11.95
CA SER A 50 -3.76 -51.46 11.11
C SER A 50 -3.98 -52.16 9.72
N ASP A 51 -3.14 -52.19 8.66
CA ASP A 51 -1.74 -51.75 8.39
C ASP A 51 -1.47 -51.68 6.84
N GLY A 52 -0.27 -51.23 6.41
CA GLY A 52 0.33 -51.47 5.07
C GLY A 52 0.27 -50.33 4.02
N SER A 53 1.29 -49.98 3.20
CA SER A 53 2.40 -50.68 2.48
C SER A 53 2.01 -51.24 1.08
N SER A 54 2.76 -51.08 -0.02
CA SER A 54 4.03 -50.35 -0.31
C SER A 54 4.35 -50.36 -1.83
N ASP A 55 5.45 -49.71 -2.27
CA ASP A 55 6.25 -49.97 -3.50
C ASP A 55 5.59 -49.65 -4.90
N ASP A 56 6.31 -49.36 -6.02
CA ASP A 56 7.76 -49.20 -6.26
C ASP A 56 8.15 -48.38 -7.54
N LEU A 57 9.44 -47.99 -7.62
CA LEU A 57 10.34 -47.73 -8.77
C LEU A 57 10.07 -46.70 -9.92
N GLU A 58 10.90 -45.64 -9.90
CA GLU A 58 11.85 -45.12 -10.92
C GLU A 58 11.54 -44.89 -12.43
N GLY A 59 12.13 -43.79 -12.94
CA GLY A 59 12.36 -43.47 -14.36
C GLY A 59 13.03 -42.09 -14.54
N ASP A 60 14.32 -42.07 -14.91
CA ASP A 60 15.13 -40.86 -15.14
C ASP A 60 15.39 -40.59 -16.64
N ASP A 61 15.56 -39.32 -17.01
CA ASP A 61 16.33 -38.80 -18.16
C ASP A 61 16.20 -37.27 -18.21
N GLY A 62 17.33 -36.54 -18.21
CA GLY A 62 17.37 -35.10 -17.86
C GLY A 62 17.80 -34.10 -18.95
N PHE A 63 18.16 -32.89 -18.49
CA PHE A 63 18.65 -31.70 -19.24
C PHE A 63 17.61 -30.98 -20.14
N GLY A 64 17.25 -29.70 -19.96
CA GLY A 64 17.46 -28.77 -18.84
C GLY A 64 18.02 -27.39 -19.25
N GLN A 65 17.37 -26.29 -18.85
CA GLN A 65 17.98 -24.95 -18.85
C GLN A 65 17.31 -23.97 -17.85
N MET A 66 18.17 -23.32 -17.03
CA MET A 66 17.97 -22.04 -16.31
C MET A 66 16.78 -21.89 -15.34
N ASN A 67 16.90 -22.48 -14.15
CA ASN A 67 16.21 -22.01 -12.96
C ASN A 67 16.84 -20.70 -12.45
N ILE A 68 16.16 -19.55 -12.63
CA ILE A 68 16.42 -18.32 -11.87
C ILE A 68 15.37 -18.29 -10.74
N THR A 69 15.72 -18.79 -9.54
CA THR A 69 14.71 -19.11 -8.51
C THR A 69 15.04 -18.68 -7.08
N ARG A 70 13.94 -18.43 -6.35
CA ARG A 70 13.73 -18.65 -4.90
C ARG A 70 14.11 -17.62 -3.84
N GLU A 71 15.13 -16.76 -3.99
CA GLU A 71 15.52 -15.89 -2.87
C GLU A 71 14.53 -14.74 -2.57
N SER A 72 13.85 -14.21 -3.57
CA SER A 72 12.93 -13.06 -3.45
C SER A 72 11.73 -13.27 -2.51
N ASN A 73 11.34 -14.53 -2.27
CA ASN A 73 10.00 -14.86 -1.77
C ASN A 73 9.88 -14.87 -0.24
N VAL A 74 10.97 -14.75 0.52
CA VAL A 74 10.94 -14.88 1.98
C VAL A 74 10.21 -13.70 2.65
N GLY A 75 10.38 -12.47 2.14
CA GLY A 75 9.63 -11.30 2.61
C GLY A 75 8.14 -11.36 2.23
N ILE A 76 7.85 -11.74 0.98
CA ILE A 76 6.50 -11.90 0.44
C ILE A 76 5.68 -12.89 1.27
N ASN A 77 6.29 -14.00 1.69
CA ASN A 77 5.67 -15.02 2.56
C ASN A 77 5.40 -14.56 4.01
N ARG A 78 5.93 -13.39 4.42
CA ARG A 78 5.65 -12.80 5.74
C ARG A 78 4.48 -11.81 5.65
N LEU A 79 4.43 -11.00 4.59
CA LEU A 79 3.31 -10.09 4.29
C LEU A 79 2.04 -10.87 3.94
N SER A 80 2.11 -11.89 3.09
CA SER A 80 0.94 -12.65 2.62
C SER A 80 0.13 -13.33 3.73
N ARG A 81 0.73 -13.55 4.92
CA ARG A 81 0.02 -14.02 6.11
C ARG A 81 -0.87 -12.95 6.73
N VAL A 82 -0.44 -11.69 6.74
CA VAL A 82 -1.22 -10.54 7.24
C VAL A 82 -2.35 -10.22 6.26
N SER A 83 -2.02 -10.06 4.96
CA SER A 83 -2.99 -9.79 3.90
C SER A 83 -4.11 -10.86 3.82
N SER A 84 -3.83 -12.10 4.25
CA SER A 84 -4.82 -13.20 4.23
C SER A 84 -6.08 -12.96 5.06
N GLN A 85 -6.04 -12.05 6.04
CA GLN A 85 -7.18 -11.68 6.88
C GLN A 85 -8.13 -10.67 6.20
N PHE A 86 -7.66 -9.95 5.18
CA PHE A 86 -8.39 -8.85 4.53
C PHE A 86 -8.74 -9.12 3.06
N LEU A 87 -8.10 -10.11 2.42
CA LEU A 87 -8.56 -10.69 1.15
C LEU A 87 -9.94 -11.37 1.31
N PRO A 88 -10.78 -11.44 0.26
CA PRO A 88 -12.01 -12.22 0.29
C PRO A 88 -11.72 -13.70 0.59
N PRO A 89 -12.31 -14.31 1.63
CA PRO A 89 -11.97 -15.66 2.06
C PRO A 89 -12.24 -16.71 0.96
N GLU A 90 -13.34 -16.54 0.23
CA GLU A 90 -13.79 -17.38 -0.89
C GLU A 90 -13.00 -17.21 -2.19
N GLY A 91 -12.03 -16.27 -2.24
CA GLY A 91 -11.33 -15.90 -3.48
C GLY A 91 -12.01 -14.77 -4.25
N SER A 92 -11.54 -14.50 -5.47
CA SER A 92 -12.11 -13.44 -6.30
C SER A 92 -13.56 -13.75 -6.70
N ARG A 93 -14.44 -12.78 -6.46
CA ARG A 93 -15.88 -12.87 -6.73
C ARG A 93 -16.17 -12.68 -8.21
N LYS A 94 -17.35 -13.13 -8.65
CA LYS A 94 -17.81 -13.02 -10.04
C LYS A 94 -19.26 -12.53 -10.08
N VAL A 95 -19.56 -11.57 -10.95
CA VAL A 95 -20.93 -11.10 -11.24
C VAL A 95 -21.14 -10.96 -12.76
N ARG A 96 -22.38 -11.15 -13.21
CA ARG A 96 -22.81 -11.01 -14.60
C ARG A 96 -23.25 -9.58 -14.88
N VAL A 97 -22.94 -9.06 -16.07
CA VAL A 97 -23.51 -7.81 -16.61
C VAL A 97 -24.42 -8.15 -17.80
N PRO A 98 -25.75 -8.31 -17.61
CA PRO A 98 -26.66 -8.85 -18.63
C PRO A 98 -26.66 -8.15 -20.00
N LEU A 99 -26.83 -6.82 -20.04
CA LEU A 99 -26.87 -6.00 -21.25
C LEU A 99 -25.52 -6.00 -21.99
N GLY A 100 -24.41 -6.00 -21.24
CA GLY A 100 -23.07 -6.10 -21.81
C GLY A 100 -22.72 -7.52 -22.30
N ASN A 101 -23.46 -8.53 -21.84
CA ASN A 101 -23.22 -9.96 -22.06
C ASN A 101 -21.83 -10.46 -21.60
N TYR A 102 -21.24 -9.84 -20.58
CA TYR A 102 -19.92 -10.20 -20.03
C TYR A 102 -19.96 -10.39 -18.50
N ASP A 103 -18.86 -10.88 -17.94
CA ASP A 103 -18.69 -11.09 -16.50
C ASP A 103 -17.60 -10.19 -15.91
N LEU A 104 -17.89 -9.53 -14.78
CA LEU A 104 -16.87 -8.91 -13.94
C LEU A 104 -16.36 -9.96 -12.94
N ARG A 105 -15.04 -10.17 -12.88
CA ARG A 105 -14.38 -10.99 -11.85
C ARG A 105 -13.45 -10.10 -11.04
N TYR A 106 -13.66 -9.97 -9.74
CA TYR A 106 -13.00 -8.95 -8.92
C TYR A 106 -12.44 -9.47 -7.60
N SER A 107 -11.42 -8.78 -7.10
CA SER A 107 -10.95 -8.89 -5.71
C SER A 107 -10.56 -7.51 -5.21
N TYR A 108 -10.42 -7.40 -3.90
CA TYR A 108 -9.87 -6.24 -3.22
C TYR A 108 -8.86 -6.68 -2.17
N LEU A 109 -8.05 -5.73 -1.71
CA LEU A 109 -7.27 -5.82 -0.49
C LEU A 109 -7.19 -4.40 0.10
N SER A 110 -7.27 -4.31 1.43
CA SER A 110 -6.95 -3.11 2.20
C SER A 110 -6.04 -3.56 3.33
N GLU A 111 -4.84 -3.01 3.42
CA GLU A 111 -3.83 -3.32 4.43
C GLU A 111 -3.44 -2.04 5.16
N ARG A 112 -3.40 -2.11 6.51
CA ARG A 112 -3.16 -0.93 7.34
C ARG A 112 -1.70 -0.53 7.28
N GLY A 113 -1.44 0.77 7.20
CA GLY A 113 -0.12 1.36 7.29
C GLY A 113 0.59 1.14 8.63
N TYR A 114 1.91 1.33 8.60
CA TYR A 114 2.77 1.32 9.77
C TYR A 114 3.22 2.74 10.13
N TYR A 115 2.66 3.26 11.23
CA TYR A 115 2.91 4.60 11.75
C TYR A 115 3.68 4.48 13.07
N PRO A 116 5.01 4.74 13.11
CA PRO A 116 5.84 4.52 14.30
C PRO A 116 5.32 5.25 15.55
N GLU A 117 4.94 6.52 15.39
CA GLU A 117 4.43 7.39 16.45
C GLU A 117 2.99 7.07 16.88
N SER A 118 2.32 6.12 16.22
CA SER A 118 0.90 5.81 16.42
C SER A 118 0.58 4.37 16.02
N LEU A 119 1.18 3.40 16.71
CA LEU A 119 1.04 1.96 16.44
C LEU A 119 -0.43 1.48 16.45
N ASP A 120 -1.30 2.16 17.20
CA ASP A 120 -2.73 1.89 17.33
C ASP A 120 -3.62 2.75 16.40
N LYS A 121 -3.04 3.57 15.50
CA LYS A 121 -3.81 4.32 14.49
C LYS A 121 -4.74 3.36 13.74
N PRO A 122 -6.04 3.64 13.57
CA PRO A 122 -6.89 2.83 12.71
C PRO A 122 -6.43 2.94 11.25
N ASN A 123 -6.76 1.93 10.44
CA ASN A 123 -6.76 2.10 8.99
C ASN A 123 -7.80 3.18 8.65
N GLN A 124 -7.38 4.27 7.99
CA GLN A 124 -8.26 5.36 7.63
C GLN A 124 -8.86 5.21 6.23
N ASP A 125 -8.20 4.43 5.38
CA ASP A 125 -8.65 4.00 4.07
C ASP A 125 -9.94 3.17 4.16
N SER A 126 -10.81 3.31 3.16
CA SER A 126 -12.05 2.52 3.11
C SER A 126 -12.54 2.31 1.68
N PHE A 127 -13.27 1.21 1.47
CA PHE A 127 -13.80 0.88 0.15
C PHE A 127 -15.22 0.29 0.21
N CYS A 128 -15.95 0.40 -0.90
CA CYS A 128 -17.23 -0.29 -1.12
C CYS A 128 -17.25 -1.02 -2.46
N ILE A 129 -17.96 -2.15 -2.50
CA ILE A 129 -18.34 -2.85 -3.72
C ILE A 129 -19.81 -3.26 -3.63
N HIS A 130 -20.61 -2.81 -4.58
CA HIS A 130 -22.04 -3.13 -4.68
C HIS A 130 -22.34 -3.77 -6.04
N THR A 131 -22.61 -5.08 -6.03
CA THR A 131 -22.88 -5.88 -7.23
C THR A 131 -24.10 -6.77 -7.00
N PRO A 132 -25.31 -6.39 -7.45
CA PRO A 132 -25.68 -5.14 -8.14
C PRO A 132 -25.67 -3.90 -7.23
N PHE A 133 -25.77 -2.72 -7.85
CA PHE A 133 -25.97 -1.43 -7.18
C PHE A 133 -27.39 -0.91 -7.48
N GLY A 134 -28.14 -0.53 -6.44
CA GLY A 134 -29.54 -0.16 -6.58
C GLY A 134 -30.41 -1.33 -7.04
N THR A 135 -31.22 -1.12 -8.10
CA THR A 135 -32.22 -2.09 -8.58
C THR A 135 -31.90 -2.68 -9.96
N SER A 136 -30.79 -2.30 -10.58
CA SER A 136 -30.41 -2.73 -11.93
C SER A 136 -29.41 -3.88 -11.82
N PRO A 137 -29.62 -5.03 -12.51
CA PRO A 137 -28.64 -6.11 -12.52
C PRO A 137 -27.38 -5.75 -13.33
N ASP A 138 -27.42 -4.65 -14.09
CA ASP A 138 -26.34 -4.13 -14.94
C ASP A 138 -25.57 -2.96 -14.31
N ASP A 139 -26.05 -2.44 -13.17
CA ASP A 139 -25.36 -1.39 -12.42
C ASP A 139 -24.45 -2.04 -11.37
N HIS A 140 -23.17 -1.68 -11.37
CA HIS A 140 -22.19 -2.15 -10.40
C HIS A 140 -21.32 -0.99 -9.93
N PHE A 141 -21.13 -0.84 -8.63
CA PHE A 141 -20.43 0.30 -8.05
C PHE A 141 -19.20 -0.15 -7.26
N PHE A 142 -18.08 0.51 -7.51
CA PHE A 142 -16.79 0.31 -6.85
C PHE A 142 -16.30 1.69 -6.38
N GLY A 143 -15.76 1.78 -5.16
CA GLY A 143 -15.23 3.04 -4.63
C GLY A 143 -14.15 2.82 -3.60
N VAL A 144 -13.14 3.69 -3.61
CA VAL A 144 -12.04 3.76 -2.64
C VAL A 144 -11.98 5.20 -2.11
N PHE A 145 -11.76 5.33 -0.81
CA PHE A 145 -11.85 6.55 -0.03
C PHE A 145 -10.67 6.54 0.96
N ASP A 146 -9.55 7.15 0.58
CA ASP A 146 -8.43 7.35 1.50
C ASP A 146 -8.82 8.43 2.51
N GLY A 147 -8.51 8.24 3.80
CA GLY A 147 -9.00 9.06 4.89
C GLY A 147 -7.87 9.70 5.69
N HIS A 148 -7.96 10.99 5.99
CA HIS A 148 -6.87 11.74 6.61
C HIS A 148 -7.34 12.66 7.75
N GLY A 149 -6.37 13.16 8.51
CA GLY A 149 -6.61 13.92 9.74
C GLY A 149 -6.92 13.04 10.95
N GLU A 150 -7.30 13.65 12.08
CA GLU A 150 -7.67 12.92 13.31
C GLU A 150 -8.88 11.99 13.11
N TYR A 151 -9.87 12.44 12.31
CA TYR A 151 -11.14 11.74 12.10
C TYR A 151 -11.25 11.04 10.74
N GLY A 152 -10.14 10.91 9.98
CA GLY A 152 -10.14 10.37 8.62
C GLY A 152 -10.81 9.01 8.42
N ALA A 153 -10.65 8.08 9.37
CA ALA A 153 -11.33 6.78 9.34
C ALA A 153 -12.85 6.90 9.51
N GLN A 154 -13.33 7.93 10.21
CA GLN A 154 -14.73 8.22 10.39
C GLN A 154 -15.28 8.95 9.15
N CYS A 155 -14.51 9.88 8.57
CA CYS A 155 -14.83 10.58 7.32
C CYS A 155 -14.99 9.60 6.15
N SER A 156 -13.99 8.74 5.86
CA SER A 156 -14.05 7.76 4.77
C SER A 156 -15.23 6.78 4.91
N GLN A 157 -15.51 6.32 6.15
CA GLN A 157 -16.64 5.42 6.45
C GLN A 157 -18.01 6.12 6.42
N PHE A 158 -18.06 7.44 6.61
CA PHE A 158 -19.26 8.27 6.42
C PHE A 158 -19.52 8.49 4.93
N VAL A 159 -18.52 9.00 4.20
CA VAL A 159 -18.61 9.34 2.77
C VAL A 159 -18.98 8.11 1.95
N LYS A 160 -18.28 6.98 2.13
CA LYS A 160 -18.62 5.70 1.49
C LYS A 160 -20.10 5.33 1.59
N ARG A 161 -20.73 5.61 2.73
CA ARG A 161 -22.14 5.29 3.00
C ARG A 161 -23.06 6.32 2.38
N ARG A 162 -22.82 7.60 2.66
CA ARG A 162 -23.67 8.72 2.23
C ARG A 162 -23.62 8.94 0.72
N LEU A 163 -22.47 8.81 0.09
CA LEU A 163 -22.31 8.95 -1.36
C LEU A 163 -23.14 7.90 -2.11
N CYS A 164 -23.10 6.64 -1.67
CA CYS A 164 -23.98 5.58 -2.17
C CYS A 164 -25.47 5.85 -1.91
N GLU A 165 -25.84 6.29 -0.70
CA GLU A 165 -27.22 6.67 -0.37
C GLU A 165 -27.74 7.83 -1.24
N ASN A 166 -26.95 8.89 -1.41
CA ASN A 166 -27.31 10.11 -2.14
C ASN A 166 -27.40 9.82 -3.65
N LEU A 167 -26.45 9.06 -4.20
CA LEU A 167 -26.44 8.64 -5.60
C LEU A 167 -27.68 7.80 -5.96
N LEU A 168 -28.11 6.87 -5.09
CA LEU A 168 -29.31 6.06 -5.31
C LEU A 168 -30.64 6.82 -5.07
N ARG A 169 -30.60 7.96 -4.35
CA ARG A 169 -31.76 8.83 -4.12
C ARG A 169 -31.97 9.88 -5.21
N ASP A 170 -30.93 10.21 -5.98
CA ASP A 170 -31.08 11.21 -7.04
C ASP A 170 -32.01 10.69 -8.16
N SER A 171 -33.08 11.45 -8.42
CA SER A 171 -34.03 11.16 -9.51
C SER A 171 -33.37 11.02 -10.89
N ARG A 172 -32.19 11.62 -11.10
CA ARG A 172 -31.41 11.56 -12.33
C ARG A 172 -30.54 10.32 -12.45
N PHE A 173 -30.35 9.52 -11.38
CA PHE A 173 -29.41 8.39 -11.36
C PHE A 173 -29.50 7.44 -12.56
N ARG A 174 -30.71 7.24 -13.12
CA ARG A 174 -30.95 6.40 -14.31
C ARG A 174 -30.88 7.14 -15.66
N THR A 175 -31.05 8.46 -15.67
CA THR A 175 -31.17 9.27 -16.90
C THR A 175 -29.93 10.11 -17.20
N ASP A 176 -29.22 10.55 -16.16
CA ASP A 176 -28.00 11.34 -16.20
C ASP A 176 -27.14 10.97 -14.98
N ALA A 177 -26.29 9.96 -15.17
CA ALA A 177 -25.39 9.47 -14.12
C ALA A 177 -24.31 10.50 -13.76
N VAL A 178 -23.93 11.39 -14.67
CA VAL A 178 -22.90 12.43 -14.45
C VAL A 178 -23.42 13.47 -13.47
N GLN A 179 -24.62 14.01 -13.72
CA GLN A 179 -25.27 14.95 -12.80
C GLN A 179 -25.61 14.32 -11.45
N ALA A 180 -26.00 13.03 -11.44
CA ALA A 180 -26.28 12.30 -10.20
C ALA A 180 -25.01 12.06 -9.37
N LEU A 181 -23.89 11.68 -9.99
CA LEU A 181 -22.59 11.57 -9.32
C LEU A 181 -22.11 12.92 -8.77
N HIS A 182 -22.08 13.97 -9.59
CA HIS A 182 -21.68 15.31 -9.16
C HIS A 182 -22.51 15.81 -7.97
N SER A 183 -23.84 15.61 -8.02
CA SER A 183 -24.74 16.01 -6.95
C SER A 183 -24.62 15.14 -5.70
N ALA A 184 -24.30 13.85 -5.85
CA ALA A 184 -24.10 12.93 -4.72
C ALA A 184 -22.81 13.23 -3.95
N PHE A 185 -21.72 13.62 -4.62
CA PHE A 185 -20.49 14.07 -3.95
C PHE A 185 -20.75 15.36 -3.15
N LEU A 186 -21.28 16.40 -3.79
CA LEU A 186 -21.56 17.67 -3.11
C LEU A 186 -22.58 17.54 -1.96
N ALA A 187 -23.66 16.78 -2.16
CA ALA A 187 -24.61 16.50 -1.09
C ALA A 187 -24.00 15.69 0.06
N THR A 188 -22.98 14.87 -0.20
CA THR A 188 -22.25 14.15 0.84
C THR A 188 -21.30 15.06 1.61
N ASN A 189 -20.62 15.99 0.93
CA ASN A 189 -19.79 17.03 1.56
C ASN A 189 -20.64 17.91 2.50
N SER A 190 -21.75 18.45 1.99
CA SER A 190 -22.69 19.24 2.81
C SER A 190 -23.39 18.43 3.93
N GLN A 191 -23.34 17.10 3.89
CA GLN A 191 -23.80 16.24 4.98
C GLN A 191 -22.70 15.96 6.01
N LEU A 192 -21.42 15.98 5.63
CA LEU A 192 -20.28 15.80 6.53
C LEU A 192 -20.08 17.06 7.39
N HIS A 193 -20.05 18.25 6.77
CA HIS A 193 -20.03 19.57 7.44
C HIS A 193 -21.23 19.82 8.39
N ALA A 194 -22.26 18.98 8.33
CA ALA A 194 -23.49 19.09 9.10
C ALA A 194 -23.69 17.90 10.07
N ASP A 195 -22.74 16.98 10.19
CA ASP A 195 -22.76 15.91 11.19
C ASP A 195 -22.18 16.42 12.53
N SER A 196 -22.06 15.50 13.48
CA SER A 196 -21.37 15.64 14.77
C SER A 196 -19.86 15.38 14.70
N LEU A 197 -19.35 14.98 13.54
CA LEU A 197 -17.93 14.71 13.30
C LEU A 197 -17.18 16.01 12.99
N ASP A 198 -15.98 16.19 13.55
CA ASP A 198 -15.12 17.32 13.22
C ASP A 198 -14.37 17.05 11.90
N ASP A 199 -14.79 17.74 10.85
CA ASP A 199 -14.15 17.71 9.53
C ASP A 199 -13.29 18.95 9.23
N SER A 200 -13.03 19.81 10.24
CA SER A 200 -12.25 21.04 10.03
C SER A 200 -10.86 20.77 9.45
N MET A 201 -10.23 19.72 9.97
CA MET A 201 -8.87 19.25 9.67
C MET A 201 -8.87 17.74 9.40
N SER A 202 -9.98 17.20 8.90
CA SER A 202 -10.15 15.78 8.60
C SER A 202 -11.12 15.60 7.44
N GLY A 203 -10.84 14.62 6.59
CA GLY A 203 -11.60 14.42 5.37
C GLY A 203 -11.26 13.09 4.73
N THR A 204 -11.58 12.97 3.45
CA THR A 204 -11.29 11.78 2.67
C THR A 204 -11.23 12.11 1.17
N THR A 205 -10.38 11.41 0.43
CA THR A 205 -10.49 11.35 -1.03
C THR A 205 -11.74 10.53 -1.42
N ALA A 206 -12.15 10.62 -2.68
CA ALA A 206 -13.19 9.77 -3.22
C ALA A 206 -12.95 9.51 -4.71
N ILE A 207 -12.42 8.32 -5.01
CA ILE A 207 -12.40 7.77 -6.37
C ILE A 207 -13.48 6.70 -6.46
N THR A 208 -14.31 6.76 -7.52
CA THR A 208 -15.44 5.84 -7.72
C THR A 208 -15.61 5.44 -9.18
N ILE A 209 -16.11 4.22 -9.42
CA ILE A 209 -16.47 3.69 -10.75
C ILE A 209 -17.87 3.07 -10.66
N LEU A 210 -18.82 3.65 -11.41
CA LEU A 210 -20.12 3.05 -11.72
C LEU A 210 -20.04 2.39 -13.10
N VAL A 211 -20.08 1.06 -13.13
CA VAL A 211 -20.37 0.29 -14.35
C VAL A 211 -21.89 0.34 -14.58
N ARG A 212 -22.31 0.60 -15.82
CA ARG A 212 -23.70 0.43 -16.28
C ARG A 212 -23.70 -0.19 -17.67
N GLY A 213 -24.03 -1.48 -17.76
CA GLY A 213 -24.01 -2.20 -19.04
C GLY A 213 -22.59 -2.27 -19.61
N LYS A 214 -22.27 -1.50 -20.65
CA LYS A 214 -20.90 -1.36 -21.19
C LYS A 214 -20.19 -0.05 -20.81
N THR A 215 -20.90 0.92 -20.25
CA THR A 215 -20.33 2.23 -19.92
C THR A 215 -19.77 2.25 -18.50
N LEU A 216 -18.55 2.76 -18.34
CA LEU A 216 -18.01 3.19 -17.04
C LEU A 216 -18.25 4.69 -16.85
N TYR A 217 -18.69 5.08 -15.66
CA TYR A 217 -18.64 6.45 -15.16
C TYR A 217 -17.67 6.49 -14.00
N ILE A 218 -16.60 7.28 -14.12
CA ILE A 218 -15.53 7.42 -13.13
C ILE A 218 -15.64 8.82 -12.54
N ALA A 219 -15.65 8.95 -11.22
CA ALA A 219 -15.68 10.24 -10.53
C ALA A 219 -14.56 10.32 -9.49
N ASN A 220 -13.70 11.35 -9.59
CA ASN A 220 -12.54 11.57 -8.73
C ASN A 220 -12.59 12.90 -7.96
N THR A 221 -12.28 12.83 -6.66
CA THR A 221 -12.01 13.95 -5.75
C THR A 221 -10.79 13.58 -4.89
N GLY A 222 -9.61 14.08 -5.26
CA GLY A 222 -8.32 13.78 -4.61
C GLY A 222 -7.28 13.15 -5.55
N ASP A 223 -6.33 12.45 -4.95
CA ASP A 223 -5.14 11.83 -5.54
C ASP A 223 -5.16 10.29 -5.52
N SER A 224 -6.22 9.68 -4.97
CA SER A 224 -6.54 8.27 -5.24
C SER A 224 -6.94 8.09 -6.71
N ARG A 225 -6.43 7.04 -7.38
CA ARG A 225 -6.43 6.93 -8.85
C ARG A 225 -7.22 5.72 -9.37
N ALA A 226 -7.85 5.90 -10.53
CA ALA A 226 -8.44 4.82 -11.32
C ALA A 226 -7.71 4.67 -12.66
N LEU A 227 -7.52 3.44 -13.12
CA LEU A 227 -6.91 3.12 -14.42
C LEU A 227 -7.59 1.93 -15.10
N ILE A 228 -7.41 1.82 -16.41
CA ILE A 228 -7.79 0.65 -17.21
C ILE A 228 -6.58 0.11 -17.97
N ALA A 229 -6.52 -1.21 -18.11
CA ALA A 229 -5.61 -1.83 -19.08
C ALA A 229 -6.24 -1.79 -20.48
N GLU A 230 -5.44 -1.47 -21.49
CA GLU A 230 -5.84 -1.53 -22.91
C GLU A 230 -4.87 -2.41 -23.70
N LYS A 231 -5.40 -3.41 -24.40
CA LYS A 231 -4.64 -4.26 -25.34
C LYS A 231 -4.45 -3.56 -26.68
N ARG A 232 -3.19 -3.29 -27.04
CA ARG A 232 -2.80 -2.73 -28.33
C ARG A 232 -1.86 -3.71 -29.04
N GLY A 233 -2.46 -4.66 -29.75
CA GLY A 233 -1.75 -5.83 -30.29
C GLY A 233 -1.28 -6.75 -29.15
N GLU A 234 -0.01 -7.13 -29.18
CA GLU A 234 0.62 -7.97 -28.14
C GLU A 234 0.87 -7.21 -26.82
N TYR A 235 0.80 -5.88 -26.81
CA TYR A 235 1.08 -5.04 -25.64
C TYR A 235 -0.18 -4.77 -24.83
N ILE A 236 -0.03 -4.71 -23.50
CA ILE A 236 -1.04 -4.20 -22.57
C ILE A 236 -0.49 -2.91 -21.97
N ILE A 237 -1.16 -1.78 -22.22
CA ILE A 237 -0.79 -0.49 -21.65
C ILE A 237 -1.74 -0.09 -20.52
N ALA A 238 -1.26 0.73 -19.60
CA ALA A 238 -2.12 1.50 -18.71
C ALA A 238 -2.71 2.72 -19.41
N VAL A 239 -3.97 3.03 -19.10
CA VAL A 239 -4.66 4.27 -19.45
C VAL A 239 -5.36 4.75 -18.19
N ASP A 240 -4.95 5.91 -17.67
CA ASP A 240 -5.55 6.45 -16.45
C ASP A 240 -6.94 7.03 -16.74
N LEU A 241 -7.88 6.77 -15.83
CA LEU A 241 -9.29 7.19 -15.91
C LEU A 241 -9.59 8.41 -15.02
N SER A 242 -8.64 8.79 -14.18
CA SER A 242 -8.59 10.00 -13.37
C SER A 242 -7.25 10.71 -13.60
N ILE A 243 -7.16 11.98 -13.21
CA ILE A 243 -5.89 12.68 -13.04
C ILE A 243 -5.89 13.21 -11.61
N ASP A 244 -4.84 12.88 -10.87
CA ASP A 244 -4.71 13.19 -9.44
C ASP A 244 -4.76 14.72 -9.23
N GLN A 245 -5.45 15.15 -8.19
CA GLN A 245 -5.72 16.57 -7.94
C GLN A 245 -4.73 17.12 -6.91
N THR A 246 -3.43 17.11 -7.26
CA THR A 246 -2.30 17.57 -6.43
C THR A 246 -1.87 19.00 -6.77
N PRO A 247 -1.10 19.71 -5.91
CA PRO A 247 -0.51 21.01 -6.22
C PRO A 247 0.59 20.99 -7.30
N TYR A 248 0.88 19.83 -7.90
CA TYR A 248 1.68 19.75 -9.13
C TYR A 248 0.84 19.97 -10.41
N ARG A 249 -0.49 19.84 -10.33
CA ARG A 249 -1.40 20.05 -11.47
C ARG A 249 -1.66 21.54 -11.66
N THR A 250 -1.41 22.06 -12.87
CA THR A 250 -1.38 23.51 -13.15
C THR A 250 -2.68 24.23 -12.81
N ASP A 251 -3.83 23.68 -13.20
CA ASP A 251 -5.16 24.27 -12.96
C ASP A 251 -5.58 24.20 -11.48
N GLU A 252 -5.18 23.15 -10.77
CA GLU A 252 -5.41 23.03 -9.34
C GLU A 252 -4.55 24.00 -8.54
N VAL A 253 -3.26 24.11 -8.87
CA VAL A 253 -2.31 25.00 -8.17
C VAL A 253 -2.57 26.48 -8.47
N GLU A 254 -3.15 26.80 -9.62
CA GLU A 254 -3.68 28.14 -9.94
C GLU A 254 -4.90 28.45 -9.06
N ARG A 255 -5.94 27.58 -9.03
CA ARG A 255 -7.14 27.78 -8.18
C ARG A 255 -6.79 28.05 -6.72
N VAL A 256 -6.00 27.18 -6.09
CA VAL A 256 -5.73 27.30 -4.65
C VAL A 256 -4.96 28.58 -4.32
N LYS A 257 -4.05 29.03 -5.22
CA LYS A 257 -3.35 30.31 -5.07
C LYS A 257 -4.28 31.52 -5.23
N GLU A 258 -5.24 31.48 -6.16
CA GLU A 258 -6.29 32.50 -6.27
C GLU A 258 -7.18 32.55 -5.02
N CYS A 259 -7.40 31.41 -4.36
CA CYS A 259 -8.06 31.30 -3.05
C CYS A 259 -7.14 31.61 -1.85
N GLY A 260 -5.90 32.07 -2.07
CA GLY A 260 -4.99 32.51 -0.99
C GLY A 260 -4.17 31.40 -0.32
N ALA A 261 -4.12 30.19 -0.87
CA ALA A 261 -3.22 29.14 -0.39
C ALA A 261 -1.74 29.51 -0.63
N ARG A 262 -0.94 29.44 0.43
CA ARG A 262 0.52 29.26 0.29
C ARG A 262 0.76 27.81 -0.11
N VAL A 263 1.36 27.61 -1.28
CA VAL A 263 1.82 26.29 -1.75
C VAL A 263 3.31 26.20 -1.44
N LEU A 264 3.71 25.30 -0.53
CA LEU A 264 5.10 25.15 -0.05
C LEU A 264 5.39 23.71 0.37
N THR A 265 6.62 23.23 0.18
CA THR A 265 7.07 21.93 0.75
C THR A 265 7.37 22.05 2.24
N LEU A 266 7.48 20.92 2.95
CA LEU A 266 7.87 20.90 4.37
C LEU A 266 9.24 21.54 4.61
N ASP A 267 10.24 21.26 3.76
CA ASP A 267 11.57 21.90 3.81
C ASP A 267 11.49 23.45 3.76
N GLN A 268 10.56 24.04 3.01
CA GLN A 268 10.41 25.50 2.92
C GLN A 268 9.69 26.08 4.14
N ILE A 269 8.73 25.34 4.67
CA ILE A 269 8.01 25.63 5.92
C ILE A 269 8.94 25.55 7.14
N GLU A 270 9.89 24.61 7.15
CA GLU A 270 10.95 24.48 8.16
C GLU A 270 12.12 25.48 7.97
N GLY A 271 12.13 26.26 6.86
CA GLY A 271 13.19 27.23 6.56
C GLY A 271 14.50 26.64 6.03
N LEU A 272 14.48 25.39 5.56
CA LEU A 272 15.63 24.64 5.01
C LEU A 272 15.79 24.83 3.49
N LYS A 273 14.69 25.07 2.77
CA LYS A 273 14.66 25.56 1.37
C LYS A 273 14.08 26.99 1.36
N ASN A 274 14.43 27.81 0.37
CA ASN A 274 13.92 29.18 0.26
C ASN A 274 12.41 29.17 -0.04
N PRO A 275 11.54 29.83 0.75
CA PRO A 275 10.10 29.89 0.48
C PRO A 275 9.74 30.68 -0.79
N ASP A 276 10.54 31.68 -1.18
CA ASP A 276 10.26 32.52 -2.35
C ASP A 276 10.67 31.87 -3.69
N ALA A 277 11.34 30.71 -3.64
CA ALA A 277 11.75 29.98 -4.83
C ALA A 277 10.81 28.79 -5.07
N GLN A 278 10.39 28.58 -6.32
CA GLN A 278 9.68 27.34 -6.68
C GLN A 278 10.68 26.19 -6.72
N CYS A 279 10.86 25.55 -5.56
CA CYS A 279 11.86 24.50 -5.33
C CYS A 279 11.37 23.07 -5.63
N TRP A 280 10.10 22.89 -5.98
CA TRP A 280 9.52 21.60 -6.37
C TRP A 280 9.39 21.49 -7.89
N GLY A 281 9.64 20.29 -8.41
CA GLY A 281 9.54 19.97 -9.84
C GLY A 281 8.11 19.65 -10.30
N ASN A 282 8.00 18.72 -11.25
CA ASN A 282 6.80 17.87 -11.34
C ASN A 282 6.97 16.63 -10.43
N GLU A 283 5.92 15.84 -10.26
CA GLU A 283 5.92 14.60 -9.46
C GLU A 283 7.07 13.64 -9.83
N GLU A 284 7.54 13.68 -11.07
CA GLU A 284 8.62 12.84 -11.61
C GLU A 284 10.05 13.30 -11.28
N SER A 285 10.24 14.50 -10.73
CA SER A 285 11.56 15.14 -10.60
C SER A 285 11.81 15.87 -9.28
N ASP A 286 10.89 15.76 -8.32
CA ASP A 286 10.99 16.41 -7.02
C ASP A 286 11.79 15.55 -6.01
N ASP A 287 12.78 16.17 -5.34
CA ASP A 287 13.80 15.48 -4.54
C ASP A 287 13.47 15.37 -3.03
N GLY A 288 12.20 15.61 -2.66
CA GLY A 288 11.75 15.64 -1.27
C GLY A 288 10.23 15.65 -1.11
N ASP A 289 9.79 16.18 0.02
CA ASP A 289 8.37 16.22 0.40
C ASP A 289 7.52 16.99 -0.62
N PRO A 290 6.30 16.51 -0.96
CA PRO A 290 5.43 17.20 -1.91
C PRO A 290 5.11 18.65 -1.47
N PRO A 291 4.83 19.54 -2.44
CA PRO A 291 4.21 20.84 -2.16
C PRO A 291 2.87 20.60 -1.48
N ARG A 292 2.63 21.33 -0.38
CA ARG A 292 1.44 21.24 0.46
C ARG A 292 0.72 22.57 0.52
N LEU A 293 -0.57 22.53 0.84
CA LEU A 293 -1.41 23.72 1.00
C LEU A 293 -1.39 24.24 2.44
N TRP A 294 -1.16 25.54 2.60
CA TRP A 294 -1.09 26.22 3.89
C TRP A 294 -1.86 27.53 3.84
N VAL A 295 -2.53 27.91 4.94
CA VAL A 295 -3.13 29.24 5.07
C VAL A 295 -2.05 30.32 5.20
N GLU A 296 -2.36 31.56 4.79
CA GLU A 296 -1.40 32.67 4.73
C GLU A 296 -0.52 32.79 5.99
N ASN A 297 -1.15 32.87 7.17
CA ASN A 297 -0.48 33.13 8.45
C ASN A 297 -0.40 31.88 9.36
N GLY A 298 -0.35 30.68 8.78
CA GLY A 298 -0.43 29.42 9.54
C GLY A 298 0.45 28.28 9.04
N MET A 299 0.38 27.19 9.81
CA MET A 299 1.10 25.91 9.63
C MET A 299 0.09 24.76 9.45
N PHE A 300 -1.04 25.06 8.82
CA PHE A 300 -2.17 24.18 8.54
C PHE A 300 -2.84 24.62 7.22
N PRO A 301 -3.59 23.77 6.50
CA PRO A 301 -3.89 22.37 6.83
C PRO A 301 -2.73 21.40 6.53
N GLY A 302 -1.84 21.72 5.58
CA GLY A 302 -0.71 20.86 5.20
C GLY A 302 -1.05 19.72 4.23
N THR A 303 -2.19 19.81 3.52
CA THR A 303 -2.66 18.78 2.59
C THR A 303 -1.76 18.66 1.36
N ALA A 304 -1.55 17.44 0.86
CA ALA A 304 -0.83 17.16 -0.39
C ALA A 304 -1.76 17.07 -1.61
N PHE A 305 -3.08 17.03 -1.38
CA PHE A 305 -4.15 17.17 -2.37
C PHE A 305 -4.75 18.58 -2.37
N THR A 306 -5.49 18.88 -3.43
CA THR A 306 -6.24 20.12 -3.68
C THR A 306 -7.75 19.90 -3.77
N ARG A 307 -8.21 18.66 -3.59
CA ARG A 307 -9.63 18.26 -3.52
C ARG A 307 -9.81 17.12 -2.53
N SER A 308 -10.87 17.17 -1.74
CA SER A 308 -11.27 16.16 -0.76
C SER A 308 -12.75 16.35 -0.41
N ILE A 309 -13.33 15.45 0.38
CA ILE A 309 -14.64 15.60 1.02
C ILE A 309 -14.41 15.73 2.53
N GLY A 310 -14.90 16.82 3.13
CA GLY A 310 -14.50 17.31 4.45
C GLY A 310 -13.51 18.47 4.34
N ASP A 311 -12.58 18.56 5.30
CA ASP A 311 -11.55 19.60 5.38
C ASP A 311 -12.08 21.04 5.28
N SER A 312 -13.09 21.41 6.08
CA SER A 312 -13.73 22.73 5.99
C SER A 312 -12.79 23.92 6.25
N VAL A 313 -11.60 23.71 6.84
CA VAL A 313 -10.52 24.72 6.89
C VAL A 313 -9.75 24.80 5.56
N ALA A 314 -9.52 23.68 4.89
CA ALA A 314 -8.84 23.65 3.59
C ALA A 314 -9.73 24.20 2.47
N GLU A 315 -11.06 24.05 2.57
CA GLU A 315 -12.01 24.68 1.64
C GLU A 315 -11.84 26.22 1.61
N SER A 316 -11.48 26.83 2.75
CA SER A 316 -11.23 28.28 2.84
C SER A 316 -10.04 28.77 2.01
N ILE A 317 -9.17 27.86 1.54
CA ILE A 317 -8.03 28.13 0.66
C ILE A 317 -8.13 27.37 -0.68
N GLY A 318 -9.34 27.03 -1.11
CA GLY A 318 -9.60 26.54 -2.47
C GLY A 318 -9.53 25.02 -2.66
N VAL A 319 -9.49 24.23 -1.59
CA VAL A 319 -9.82 22.80 -1.68
C VAL A 319 -11.32 22.67 -1.99
N VAL A 320 -11.71 21.72 -2.86
CA VAL A 320 -13.12 21.57 -3.25
C VAL A 320 -13.54 20.11 -3.40
N ALA A 321 -14.75 19.78 -2.93
CA ALA A 321 -15.38 18.47 -3.07
C ALA A 321 -16.04 18.20 -4.44
N ASN A 322 -15.78 19.05 -5.45
CA ASN A 322 -16.33 18.87 -6.80
C ASN A 322 -15.60 17.74 -7.55
N PRO A 323 -16.29 16.63 -7.90
CA PRO A 323 -15.66 15.55 -8.64
C PRO A 323 -15.41 15.92 -10.10
N GLU A 324 -14.26 15.50 -10.62
CA GLU A 324 -14.08 15.34 -12.06
C GLU A 324 -14.67 14.02 -12.51
N ILE A 325 -15.53 14.07 -13.52
CA ILE A 325 -16.26 12.91 -14.01
C ILE A 325 -15.83 12.58 -15.44
N PHE A 326 -15.34 11.36 -15.62
CA PHE A 326 -14.98 10.79 -16.90
C PHE A 326 -15.93 9.64 -17.26
N ASN A 327 -16.09 9.35 -18.55
CA ASN A 327 -16.87 8.21 -19.02
C ASN A 327 -16.13 7.48 -20.14
N LEU A 328 -16.25 6.16 -20.14
CA LEU A 328 -15.59 5.25 -21.08
C LEU A 328 -16.54 4.13 -21.48
N GLU A 329 -16.65 3.85 -22.78
CA GLU A 329 -17.39 2.69 -23.29
C GLU A 329 -16.45 1.49 -23.46
N LEU A 330 -16.82 0.34 -22.88
CA LEU A 330 -15.99 -0.86 -22.87
C LEU A 330 -16.06 -1.64 -24.20
N SER A 331 -14.94 -1.65 -24.92
CA SER A 331 -14.59 -2.62 -25.98
C SER A 331 -13.80 -3.83 -25.44
N ALA A 332 -13.72 -4.91 -26.23
CA ALA A 332 -13.01 -6.15 -25.89
C ALA A 332 -11.47 -6.00 -25.76
N SER A 333 -10.93 -4.83 -26.12
CA SER A 333 -9.54 -4.45 -25.85
C SER A 333 -9.23 -4.25 -24.36
N HIS A 334 -10.23 -4.10 -23.48
CA HIS A 334 -10.02 -3.83 -22.06
C HIS A 334 -10.12 -5.11 -21.20
N PRO A 335 -8.99 -5.74 -20.76
CA PRO A 335 -9.04 -6.94 -19.93
C PRO A 335 -9.40 -6.69 -18.46
N PHE A 336 -9.07 -5.52 -17.89
CA PHE A 336 -9.33 -5.19 -16.49
C PHE A 336 -9.23 -3.68 -16.21
N PHE A 337 -9.87 -3.23 -15.13
CA PHE A 337 -9.65 -1.91 -14.52
C PHE A 337 -9.25 -2.04 -13.04
N VAL A 338 -8.64 -0.98 -12.51
CA VAL A 338 -8.13 -0.86 -11.14
C VAL A 338 -8.59 0.48 -10.55
N ILE A 339 -8.79 0.48 -9.24
CA ILE A 339 -9.07 1.66 -8.43
C ILE A 339 -8.38 1.47 -7.07
N ALA A 340 -7.57 2.44 -6.65
CA ALA A 340 -6.75 2.34 -5.43
C ALA A 340 -6.40 3.71 -4.81
N SER A 341 -5.99 3.70 -3.54
CA SER A 341 -5.45 4.86 -2.81
C SER A 341 -4.02 5.22 -3.26
N ASP A 342 -3.54 6.40 -2.87
CA ASP A 342 -2.17 6.87 -3.12
C ASP A 342 -1.11 5.92 -2.52
N GLY A 343 -1.47 5.21 -1.43
CA GLY A 343 -0.72 4.10 -0.84
C GLY A 343 -0.30 3.01 -1.83
N VAL A 344 -0.92 2.91 -3.02
CA VAL A 344 -0.39 2.17 -4.17
C VAL A 344 0.45 3.05 -5.11
N PHE A 345 -0.08 4.20 -5.52
CA PHE A 345 0.45 4.97 -6.66
C PHE A 345 1.66 5.86 -6.37
N GLU A 346 1.92 6.22 -5.11
CA GLU A 346 3.12 6.95 -4.66
C GLU A 346 4.41 6.26 -5.15
N PHE A 347 4.47 4.93 -5.02
CA PHE A 347 5.65 4.11 -5.37
C PHE A 347 5.46 3.16 -6.58
N LEU A 348 4.24 2.99 -7.10
CA LEU A 348 3.96 2.16 -8.27
C LEU A 348 3.23 2.94 -9.38
N SER A 349 3.93 3.23 -10.48
CA SER A 349 3.30 3.84 -11.66
C SER A 349 2.16 2.98 -12.23
N SER A 350 1.20 3.62 -12.90
CA SER A 350 0.06 2.96 -13.54
C SER A 350 0.43 1.78 -14.45
N GLN A 351 1.53 1.92 -15.22
CA GLN A 351 2.04 0.82 -16.06
C GLN A 351 2.66 -0.29 -15.21
N THR A 352 3.38 0.03 -14.13
CA THR A 352 3.93 -0.98 -13.20
C THR A 352 2.82 -1.82 -12.58
N VAL A 353 1.69 -1.19 -12.19
CA VAL A 353 0.50 -1.89 -11.69
C VAL A 353 -0.07 -2.83 -12.76
N VAL A 354 -0.25 -2.37 -14.01
CA VAL A 354 -0.71 -3.21 -15.13
C VAL A 354 0.24 -4.39 -15.42
N ASP A 355 1.56 -4.13 -15.44
CA ASP A 355 2.60 -5.14 -15.65
C ASP A 355 2.68 -6.16 -14.50
N MET A 356 2.30 -5.77 -13.27
CA MET A 356 2.14 -6.69 -12.15
C MET A 356 0.90 -7.57 -12.32
N ILE A 357 -0.25 -6.99 -12.63
CA ILE A 357 -1.51 -7.72 -12.81
C ILE A 357 -1.42 -8.76 -13.92
N ALA A 358 -0.76 -8.42 -15.04
CA ALA A 358 -0.57 -9.31 -16.18
C ALA A 358 0.15 -10.65 -15.85
N LYS A 359 0.82 -10.74 -14.70
CA LYS A 359 1.50 -11.96 -14.22
C LYS A 359 0.56 -12.94 -13.51
N TYR A 360 -0.66 -12.54 -13.16
CA TYR A 360 -1.61 -13.31 -12.36
C TYR A 360 -2.94 -13.56 -13.10
N LYS A 361 -3.53 -14.74 -12.89
CA LYS A 361 -4.85 -15.11 -13.45
C LYS A 361 -6.01 -14.81 -12.51
N ASP A 362 -5.73 -14.69 -11.22
CA ASP A 362 -6.71 -14.39 -10.18
C ASP A 362 -6.54 -12.96 -9.68
N PRO A 363 -7.59 -12.12 -9.69
CA PRO A 363 -7.55 -10.80 -9.07
C PRO A 363 -7.07 -10.81 -7.61
N ARG A 364 -7.33 -11.89 -6.85
CA ARG A 364 -6.89 -12.03 -5.45
C ARG A 364 -5.37 -12.01 -5.32
N ASP A 365 -4.69 -12.78 -6.16
CA ASP A 365 -3.23 -12.93 -6.10
C ASP A 365 -2.53 -11.66 -6.60
N ALA A 366 -3.11 -11.00 -7.60
CA ALA A 366 -2.66 -9.70 -8.07
C ALA A 366 -2.78 -8.60 -6.98
N CYS A 367 -3.95 -8.46 -6.33
CA CYS A 367 -4.10 -7.51 -5.21
C CYS A 367 -3.06 -7.76 -4.11
N ALA A 368 -2.87 -9.02 -3.71
CA ALA A 368 -1.89 -9.39 -2.69
C ALA A 368 -0.45 -9.04 -3.10
N ALA A 369 -0.08 -9.25 -4.37
CA ALA A 369 1.24 -8.93 -4.88
C ALA A 369 1.49 -7.41 -4.95
N ILE A 370 0.49 -6.63 -5.37
CA ILE A 370 0.59 -5.16 -5.50
C ILE A 370 0.72 -4.49 -4.12
N VAL A 371 -0.13 -4.86 -3.17
CA VAL A 371 -0.05 -4.32 -1.79
C VAL A 371 1.26 -4.72 -1.13
N ALA A 372 1.68 -5.98 -1.24
CA ALA A 372 2.95 -6.43 -0.66
C ALA A 372 4.17 -5.71 -1.26
N GLU A 373 4.17 -5.40 -2.56
CA GLU A 373 5.25 -4.64 -3.21
C GLU A 373 5.21 -3.15 -2.85
N SER A 374 4.03 -2.52 -2.81
CA SER A 374 3.92 -1.12 -2.38
C SER A 374 4.34 -0.96 -0.92
N TYR A 375 3.85 -1.81 -0.01
CA TYR A 375 4.27 -1.81 1.40
C TYR A 375 5.79 -2.00 1.55
N ARG A 376 6.40 -2.83 0.69
CA ARG A 376 7.86 -3.01 0.61
C ARG A 376 8.59 -1.77 0.08
N LEU A 377 7.97 -0.98 -0.79
CA LEU A 377 8.50 0.28 -1.33
C LEU A 377 8.38 1.42 -0.31
N TRP A 378 7.24 1.57 0.36
CA TRP A 378 7.10 2.44 1.53
C TRP A 378 8.17 2.11 2.59
N LEU A 379 8.32 0.85 2.99
CA LEU A 379 9.40 0.41 3.88
C LEU A 379 10.83 0.52 3.30
N GLN A 380 10.98 0.82 2.00
CA GLN A 380 12.28 1.11 1.37
C GLN A 380 12.61 2.61 1.34
N TYR A 381 11.59 3.48 1.21
CA TYR A 381 11.77 4.90 0.90
C TYR A 381 11.30 5.86 2.00
N GLU A 382 10.36 5.45 2.85
CA GLU A 382 9.80 6.28 3.93
C GLU A 382 10.06 5.76 5.34
N THR A 383 9.84 6.59 6.35
CA THR A 383 9.90 6.21 7.77
C THR A 383 8.65 5.49 8.28
N ARG A 384 7.53 5.70 7.58
CA ARG A 384 6.22 5.08 7.78
C ARG A 384 5.78 4.31 6.53
N THR A 385 4.67 3.59 6.61
CA THR A 385 3.86 3.30 5.42
C THR A 385 2.48 3.88 5.64
N ASP A 386 1.85 4.42 4.60
CA ASP A 386 0.43 4.75 4.68
C ASP A 386 -0.45 3.50 4.54
N ASP A 387 -1.76 3.69 4.73
CA ASP A 387 -2.78 2.69 4.48
C ASP A 387 -2.85 2.40 2.95
N ILE A 388 -3.09 1.14 2.57
CA ILE A 388 -2.98 0.71 1.16
C ILE A 388 -4.21 -0.11 0.75
N THR A 389 -5.06 0.46 -0.12
CA THR A 389 -6.29 -0.18 -0.61
C THR A 389 -6.35 -0.25 -2.12
N ILE A 390 -6.67 -1.42 -2.66
CA ILE A 390 -6.84 -1.68 -4.08
C ILE A 390 -8.07 -2.55 -4.35
N ILE A 391 -8.80 -2.22 -5.41
CA ILE A 391 -9.79 -3.10 -6.04
C ILE A 391 -9.36 -3.34 -7.49
N LEU A 392 -9.33 -4.60 -7.90
CA LEU A 392 -9.03 -5.04 -9.26
C LEU A 392 -10.23 -5.78 -9.84
N VAL A 393 -10.63 -5.42 -11.06
CA VAL A 393 -11.81 -5.94 -11.73
C VAL A 393 -11.47 -6.39 -13.15
N HIS A 394 -11.41 -7.71 -13.38
CA HIS A 394 -11.23 -8.31 -14.71
C HIS A 394 -12.57 -8.34 -15.47
N ILE A 395 -12.53 -7.96 -16.74
CA ILE A 395 -13.65 -7.98 -17.69
C ILE A 395 -13.53 -9.23 -18.56
N ASN A 396 -14.47 -10.17 -18.43
CA ASN A 396 -14.38 -11.50 -19.04
C ASN A 396 -15.55 -11.75 -20.01
N GLY A 397 -15.23 -12.12 -21.25
CA GLY A 397 -16.24 -12.48 -22.26
C GLY A 397 -16.95 -11.30 -22.94
N LEU A 398 -16.47 -10.08 -22.74
CA LEU A 398 -16.92 -8.91 -23.50
C LEU A 398 -16.52 -9.05 -24.98
N THR A 399 -17.46 -8.79 -25.89
CA THR A 399 -17.26 -8.83 -27.33
C THR A 399 -17.64 -7.51 -27.99
N ASP A 400 -16.93 -7.18 -29.07
CA ASP A 400 -17.15 -5.95 -29.84
C ASP A 400 -18.37 -6.09 -30.76
N SER A 401 -19.50 -5.57 -30.28
CA SER A 401 -20.66 -5.21 -31.08
C SER A 401 -20.33 -3.94 -31.88
N GLY A 402 -19.76 -4.12 -33.08
CA GLY A 402 -19.00 -3.11 -33.80
C GLY A 402 -19.64 -1.71 -33.92
N SER A 403 -19.06 -0.75 -33.19
CA SER A 403 -19.18 0.69 -33.42
C SER A 403 -17.91 1.40 -32.89
N THR A 404 -17.66 2.62 -33.33
CA THR A 404 -16.35 3.32 -33.23
C THR A 404 -16.01 3.82 -31.83
N HIS A 405 -14.69 3.88 -31.52
CA HIS A 405 -14.17 4.60 -30.36
C HIS A 405 -14.75 6.03 -30.25
N ALA A 406 -15.27 6.38 -29.07
CA ALA A 406 -15.71 7.73 -28.75
C ALA A 406 -15.39 8.05 -27.27
N VAL A 407 -14.23 8.65 -27.02
CA VAL A 407 -13.88 9.19 -25.70
C VAL A 407 -14.57 10.55 -25.54
N LEU A 408 -15.75 10.57 -24.92
CA LEU A 408 -16.52 11.80 -24.69
C LEU A 408 -16.15 12.44 -23.34
N LYS A 409 -15.08 13.25 -23.33
CA LYS A 409 -14.69 14.05 -22.17
C LYS A 409 -15.74 15.15 -21.87
N VAL A 410 -16.78 14.79 -21.12
CA VAL A 410 -17.78 15.73 -20.61
C VAL A 410 -17.28 16.32 -19.29
N SER A 411 -16.39 17.30 -19.38
CA SER A 411 -16.16 18.20 -18.25
C SER A 411 -17.38 19.12 -18.09
N LEU A 412 -18.03 19.06 -16.94
CA LEU A 412 -18.97 20.11 -16.53
C LEU A 412 -18.12 21.33 -16.18
N GLN A 413 -18.30 22.44 -16.92
CA GLN A 413 -17.57 23.67 -16.65
C GLN A 413 -17.82 24.17 -15.22
N PRO A 414 -16.83 24.81 -14.57
CA PRO A 414 -17.04 25.55 -13.33
C PRO A 414 -18.21 26.53 -13.49
N SER A 415 -19.05 26.61 -12.46
CA SER A 415 -20.23 27.47 -12.46
C SER A 415 -19.84 28.93 -12.64
N GLN A 416 -20.48 29.63 -13.58
CA GLN A 416 -20.22 31.04 -13.85
C GLN A 416 -20.41 31.90 -12.58
N GLN A 417 -19.32 32.49 -12.08
CA GLN A 417 -19.38 33.77 -11.37
C GLN A 417 -18.58 34.78 -12.21
N VAL A 418 -19.23 35.89 -12.55
CA VAL A 418 -18.75 36.79 -13.60
C VAL A 418 -17.98 37.96 -13.00
N VAL A 419 -16.73 38.10 -13.43
CA VAL A 419 -16.02 39.39 -13.48
C VAL A 419 -15.47 39.54 -14.90
N GLU A 420 -15.93 40.56 -15.63
CA GLU A 420 -15.41 40.85 -16.96
C GLU A 420 -14.04 41.53 -16.87
N LEU A 421 -13.07 41.04 -17.65
CA LEU A 421 -11.98 41.87 -18.18
C LEU A 421 -11.46 41.26 -19.49
N VAL A 422 -11.10 42.13 -20.43
CA VAL A 422 -10.93 41.76 -21.85
C VAL A 422 -9.49 41.33 -22.13
N GLY A 423 -9.31 40.05 -22.50
CA GLY A 423 -8.04 39.51 -22.99
C GLY A 423 -8.28 38.30 -23.88
N SER A 424 -8.01 38.40 -25.18
CA SER A 424 -8.41 37.41 -26.18
C SER A 424 -7.24 36.53 -26.64
N GLU A 425 -7.12 35.31 -26.09
CA GLU A 425 -6.48 34.17 -26.75
C GLU A 425 -7.30 32.88 -26.53
N SER A 426 -7.15 31.90 -27.41
CA SER A 426 -8.02 30.70 -27.45
C SER A 426 -7.51 29.59 -26.53
N PRO A 427 -8.38 28.86 -25.81
CA PRO A 427 -7.98 27.73 -24.98
C PRO A 427 -7.39 26.60 -25.85
N SER A 428 -6.17 26.16 -25.50
CA SER A 428 -5.43 25.16 -26.26
C SER A 428 -5.92 23.74 -26.00
N ILE A 429 -5.84 22.87 -27.03
CA ILE A 429 -6.27 21.47 -26.95
C ILE A 429 -5.24 20.68 -26.13
N THR A 430 -5.55 20.44 -24.85
CA THR A 430 -4.78 19.52 -23.99
C THR A 430 -5.05 18.08 -24.40
N SER A 431 -4.17 17.50 -25.23
CA SER A 431 -4.15 16.06 -25.45
C SER A 431 -3.89 15.33 -24.14
N LEU A 432 -4.66 14.27 -23.84
CA LEU A 432 -4.23 13.28 -22.85
C LEU A 432 -2.94 12.64 -23.37
N ASN A 433 -1.82 12.90 -22.69
CA ASN A 433 -0.49 12.55 -23.17
C ASN A 433 -0.01 11.33 -22.36
N PRO A 434 0.32 10.18 -22.99
CA PRO A 434 0.51 8.90 -22.30
C PRO A 434 1.84 8.76 -21.53
N ASN A 435 2.49 9.89 -21.20
CA ASN A 435 3.59 9.93 -20.24
C ASN A 435 2.98 10.09 -18.84
N ASN A 436 2.40 9.00 -18.33
CA ASN A 436 1.77 8.99 -17.00
C ASN A 436 2.83 9.18 -15.91
N GLN A 437 2.40 9.81 -14.81
CA GLN A 437 3.24 10.21 -13.67
C GLN A 437 4.15 9.07 -13.19
N ARG A 438 5.47 9.28 -13.28
CA ARG A 438 6.44 8.42 -12.58
C ARG A 438 6.23 8.48 -11.07
N SER A 439 6.06 7.31 -10.47
CA SER A 439 6.14 7.07 -9.03
C SER A 439 7.50 7.48 -8.45
N ARG A 440 7.53 7.91 -7.18
CA ARG A 440 8.79 8.27 -6.48
C ARG A 440 9.71 7.06 -6.33
N HIS A 441 11.02 7.30 -6.42
CA HIS A 441 12.05 6.26 -6.38
C HIS A 441 13.28 6.62 -5.52
N ASP A 442 13.20 7.68 -4.71
CA ASP A 442 14.27 8.18 -3.86
C ASP A 442 13.91 8.10 -2.36
N LEU A 443 14.93 8.16 -1.50
CA LEU A 443 14.76 8.13 -0.03
C LEU A 443 14.20 9.47 0.45
N SER A 444 13.11 9.46 1.21
CA SER A 444 12.54 10.70 1.77
C SER A 444 13.52 11.41 2.69
N ARG A 445 13.41 12.74 2.81
CA ARG A 445 14.25 13.50 3.74
C ARG A 445 13.98 13.12 5.20
N ALA A 446 12.75 12.74 5.56
CA ALA A 446 12.46 12.14 6.86
C ALA A 446 13.27 10.86 7.09
N ARG A 447 13.38 9.99 6.07
CA ARG A 447 14.17 8.75 6.15
C ARG A 447 15.68 9.00 6.14
N LEU A 448 16.17 9.97 5.37
CA LEU A 448 17.57 10.39 5.41
C LEU A 448 17.93 10.94 6.79
N ARG A 449 17.13 11.88 7.34
CA ARG A 449 17.30 12.39 8.71
C ARG A 449 17.18 11.29 9.75
N ALA A 450 16.35 10.27 9.56
CA ALA A 450 16.26 9.11 10.48
C ALA A 450 17.52 8.23 10.42
N ILE A 451 18.10 8.03 9.23
CA ILE A 451 19.37 7.31 9.05
C ILE A 451 20.53 8.12 9.64
N GLU A 452 20.61 9.42 9.36
CA GLU A 452 21.62 10.36 9.90
C GLU A 452 21.51 10.47 11.42
N SER A 453 20.31 10.66 11.97
CA SER A 453 20.06 10.64 13.42
C SER A 453 20.43 9.30 14.06
N SER A 454 20.22 8.17 13.38
CA SER A 454 20.68 6.86 13.84
C SER A 454 22.21 6.69 13.80
N LEU A 455 22.92 7.55 13.07
CA LEU A 455 24.39 7.62 13.02
C LEU A 455 24.95 8.70 13.97
N GLU A 456 24.20 9.77 14.26
CA GLU A 456 24.64 10.93 15.06
C GLU A 456 24.21 10.89 16.53
N ASN A 457 23.01 10.39 16.87
CA ASN A 457 22.59 10.23 18.27
C ASN A 457 23.28 9.05 18.99
N GLY A 458 24.21 8.38 18.29
CA GLY A 458 25.21 7.53 18.92
C GLY A 458 26.28 8.36 19.63
N GLN A 459 26.23 8.39 20.96
CA GLN A 459 27.46 8.40 21.77
C GLN A 459 28.39 7.34 21.15
N LEU A 460 29.47 7.80 20.47
CA LEU A 460 30.19 7.05 19.43
C LEU A 460 30.15 5.54 19.72
N TRP A 461 29.41 4.77 18.91
CA TRP A 461 29.18 3.35 19.17
C TRP A 461 30.47 2.57 18.90
N ILE A 462 31.37 2.62 19.88
CA ILE A 462 32.58 1.83 19.94
C ILE A 462 32.08 0.39 20.13
N PRO A 463 32.29 -0.49 19.14
CA PRO A 463 31.90 -1.88 19.30
C PRO A 463 32.64 -2.45 20.52
N PRO A 464 31.96 -3.19 21.41
CA PRO A 464 32.58 -3.68 22.64
C PRO A 464 33.82 -4.50 22.27
N SER A 465 34.99 -4.06 22.79
CA SER A 465 36.31 -4.47 22.28
C SER A 465 36.37 -5.97 22.02
N PRO A 466 36.68 -6.41 20.79
CA PRO A 466 36.24 -7.70 20.27
C PRO A 466 36.65 -8.84 21.19
N SER A 467 35.66 -9.46 21.84
CA SER A 467 35.86 -10.49 22.86
C SER A 467 36.51 -11.77 22.32
N HIS A 468 36.61 -11.88 21.00
CA HIS A 468 37.39 -12.88 20.30
C HIS A 468 38.19 -12.21 19.17
N ARG A 469 39.51 -12.42 19.13
CA ARG A 469 40.36 -11.94 18.03
C ARG A 469 40.25 -12.90 16.85
N LYS A 470 39.45 -12.51 15.84
CA LYS A 470 39.26 -13.25 14.58
C LYS A 470 40.58 -13.56 13.87
N THR A 471 40.60 -14.66 13.13
CA THR A 471 41.68 -14.90 12.15
C THR A 471 41.41 -14.17 10.83
N TRP A 472 42.43 -14.05 9.97
CA TRP A 472 42.29 -13.40 8.66
C TRP A 472 41.38 -14.23 7.72
N GLU A 473 41.38 -15.55 7.87
CA GLU A 473 40.48 -16.47 7.14
C GLU A 473 39.01 -16.36 7.58
N GLU A 474 38.75 -15.85 8.79
CA GLU A 474 37.40 -15.57 9.28
C GLU A 474 36.95 -14.18 8.87
N GLN A 475 37.82 -13.18 9.00
CA GLN A 475 37.59 -11.81 8.50
C GLN A 475 37.21 -11.82 7.02
N ALA A 476 38.02 -12.44 6.15
CA ALA A 476 37.74 -12.50 4.71
C ALA A 476 36.44 -13.25 4.36
N ARG A 477 35.97 -14.17 5.21
CA ARG A 477 34.68 -14.85 5.03
C ARG A 477 33.50 -13.97 5.44
N ILE A 478 33.58 -13.35 6.62
CA ILE A 478 32.54 -12.43 7.10
C ILE A 478 32.41 -11.24 6.14
N GLU A 479 33.53 -10.67 5.70
CA GLU A 479 33.58 -9.57 4.73
C GLU A 479 32.89 -9.93 3.42
N ARG A 480 33.19 -11.10 2.85
CA ARG A 480 32.52 -11.59 1.65
C ARG A 480 31.01 -11.80 1.86
N ILE A 481 30.62 -12.40 2.98
CA ILE A 481 29.21 -12.61 3.32
C ILE A 481 28.47 -11.26 3.45
N LEU A 482 29.07 -10.26 4.11
CA LEU A 482 28.52 -8.91 4.21
C LEU A 482 28.48 -8.16 2.88
N HIS A 483 29.44 -8.40 1.99
CA HIS A 483 29.46 -7.83 0.64
C HIS A 483 28.34 -8.41 -0.24
N ASP A 484 28.20 -9.74 -0.25
CA ASP A 484 27.29 -10.46 -1.13
C ASP A 484 25.81 -10.40 -0.62
N HIS A 485 25.59 -10.17 0.69
CA HIS A 485 24.25 -10.16 1.31
C HIS A 485 23.46 -8.86 1.08
N PHE A 486 22.20 -9.01 0.67
CA PHE A 486 21.35 -7.91 0.16
C PHE A 486 21.12 -6.74 1.13
N LEU A 487 21.13 -6.99 2.45
CA LEU A 487 21.00 -5.95 3.49
C LEU A 487 22.25 -5.07 3.62
N PHE A 488 23.44 -5.60 3.34
CA PHE A 488 24.72 -5.00 3.75
C PHE A 488 25.57 -4.50 2.58
N ARG A 489 25.28 -4.94 1.35
CA ARG A 489 25.94 -4.46 0.12
C ARG A 489 25.96 -2.92 -0.04
N LYS A 490 24.93 -2.21 0.43
CA LYS A 490 24.82 -0.73 0.37
C LYS A 490 25.62 0.02 1.45
N LEU A 491 26.17 -0.66 2.46
CA LEU A 491 26.99 -0.02 3.49
C LEU A 491 28.36 0.40 2.94
N THR A 492 28.94 1.46 3.52
CA THR A 492 30.32 1.87 3.22
C THR A 492 31.32 0.87 3.83
N ASP A 493 32.55 0.86 3.32
CA ASP A 493 33.58 -0.07 3.82
C ASP A 493 33.89 0.17 5.31
N SER A 494 33.81 1.40 5.80
CA SER A 494 33.93 1.71 7.24
C SER A 494 32.79 1.11 8.07
N GLN A 495 31.54 1.21 7.59
CA GLN A 495 30.38 0.60 8.25
C GLN A 495 30.45 -0.94 8.22
N ARG A 496 30.90 -1.55 7.10
CA ARG A 496 31.10 -3.00 7.02
C ARG A 496 32.19 -3.49 7.97
N ASN A 497 33.28 -2.74 8.15
CA ASN A 497 34.31 -3.06 9.14
C ASN A 497 33.77 -3.02 10.59
N VAL A 498 32.94 -2.05 10.95
CA VAL A 498 32.29 -2.02 12.28
C VAL A 498 31.40 -3.25 12.51
N LEU A 499 30.60 -3.67 11.52
CA LEU A 499 29.83 -4.92 11.62
C LEU A 499 30.74 -6.14 11.73
N LEU A 500 31.82 -6.18 10.95
CA LEU A 500 32.79 -7.28 10.94
C LEU A 500 33.47 -7.45 12.30
N ASP A 501 33.82 -6.37 13.00
CA ASP A 501 34.34 -6.43 14.37
C ASP A 501 33.34 -7.05 15.35
N CYS A 502 32.05 -6.76 15.17
CA CYS A 502 30.98 -7.19 16.08
C CYS A 502 30.50 -8.63 15.87
N MET A 503 30.52 -9.14 14.63
CA MET A 503 30.09 -10.51 14.34
C MET A 503 31.03 -11.53 14.99
N GLN A 504 30.49 -12.67 15.43
CA GLN A 504 31.25 -13.78 16.03
C GLN A 504 30.80 -15.10 15.42
N ARG A 505 31.74 -16.04 15.21
CA ARG A 505 31.40 -17.37 14.71
C ARG A 505 30.68 -18.17 15.79
N VAL A 506 29.55 -18.78 15.42
CA VAL A 506 28.77 -19.67 16.29
C VAL A 506 28.56 -20.97 15.52
N GLU A 507 29.08 -22.06 16.07
CA GLU A 507 28.88 -23.40 15.49
C GLU A 507 27.55 -23.98 16.01
N ALA A 508 26.79 -24.61 15.13
CA ALA A 508 25.47 -25.17 15.40
C ALA A 508 25.48 -26.67 15.09
N THR A 509 24.91 -27.45 15.99
CA THR A 509 24.90 -28.91 15.95
C THR A 509 23.51 -29.44 15.56
N PRO A 510 23.40 -30.66 15.00
CA PRO A 510 22.12 -31.28 14.65
C PRO A 510 21.05 -31.16 15.75
N GLY A 511 19.89 -30.61 15.38
CA GLY A 511 18.77 -30.34 16.29
C GLY A 511 18.77 -28.95 16.96
N ASP A 512 19.87 -28.19 16.95
CA ASP A 512 19.92 -26.89 17.63
C ASP A 512 18.92 -25.87 17.03
N ILE A 513 18.21 -25.17 17.92
CA ILE A 513 17.24 -24.12 17.57
C ILE A 513 17.93 -22.75 17.60
N VAL A 514 18.47 -22.31 16.46
CA VAL A 514 19.22 -21.03 16.38
C VAL A 514 18.32 -19.80 16.58
N VAL A 515 17.06 -19.87 16.15
CA VAL A 515 16.04 -18.81 16.32
C VAL A 515 14.67 -19.45 16.56
N GLN A 516 13.93 -18.92 17.52
CA GLN A 516 12.55 -19.29 17.84
C GLN A 516 11.67 -18.03 17.93
N GLN A 517 10.47 -18.06 17.33
CA GLN A 517 9.54 -16.94 17.39
C GLN A 517 8.99 -16.78 18.82
N GLY A 518 9.09 -15.56 19.36
CA GLY A 518 8.64 -15.24 20.73
C GLY A 518 9.65 -15.54 21.85
N GLY A 519 10.88 -15.96 21.52
CA GLY A 519 11.99 -16.00 22.46
C GLY A 519 12.70 -14.65 22.60
N GLU A 520 13.61 -14.55 23.58
CA GLU A 520 14.55 -13.41 23.72
C GLU A 520 15.47 -13.33 22.49
N GLY A 521 15.87 -12.11 22.07
CA GLY A 521 16.37 -11.91 20.70
C GLY A 521 17.25 -10.67 20.48
N ASP A 522 18.32 -10.49 21.26
CA ASP A 522 19.31 -9.40 21.12
C ASP A 522 20.32 -9.63 19.97
N CYS A 523 20.08 -10.62 19.11
CA CYS A 523 21.08 -11.17 18.19
C CYS A 523 20.59 -11.29 16.74
N PHE A 524 21.40 -10.82 15.79
CA PHE A 524 21.19 -11.02 14.36
C PHE A 524 22.14 -12.09 13.82
N TYR A 525 21.62 -13.06 13.05
CA TYR A 525 22.38 -14.20 12.54
C TYR A 525 22.49 -14.19 11.02
N VAL A 526 23.68 -14.52 10.50
CA VAL A 526 23.90 -14.83 9.08
C VAL A 526 24.45 -16.25 8.95
N VAL A 527 23.89 -17.04 8.03
CA VAL A 527 24.38 -18.38 7.74
C VAL A 527 25.67 -18.26 6.94
N GLY A 528 26.77 -18.79 7.49
CA GLY A 528 28.07 -18.80 6.82
C GLY A 528 28.30 -20.05 5.98
N ASN A 529 27.79 -21.20 6.44
CA ASN A 529 27.73 -22.45 5.68
C ASN A 529 26.71 -23.42 6.30
N GLY A 530 26.07 -24.23 5.45
CA GLY A 530 25.12 -25.28 5.83
C GLY A 530 23.65 -24.86 5.74
N GLU A 531 22.76 -25.85 5.72
CA GLU A 531 21.31 -25.68 5.54
C GLU A 531 20.57 -25.65 6.89
N PHE A 532 19.53 -24.82 6.99
CA PHE A 532 18.74 -24.63 8.21
C PHE A 532 17.24 -24.74 7.90
N GLU A 533 16.52 -25.56 8.68
CA GLU A 533 15.09 -25.81 8.45
C GLU A 533 14.20 -24.78 9.17
N VAL A 534 13.29 -24.14 8.43
CA VAL A 534 12.31 -23.18 8.95
C VAL A 534 10.99 -23.89 9.26
N LEU A 535 10.92 -24.49 10.45
CA LEU A 535 9.69 -25.11 10.95
C LEU A 535 8.74 -24.03 11.50
N ALA A 536 7.54 -23.92 10.92
CA ALA A 536 6.47 -23.04 11.37
C ALA A 536 5.27 -23.89 11.83
N MET A 537 5.22 -24.19 13.13
CA MET A 537 4.11 -24.96 13.71
C MET A 537 2.85 -24.11 13.82
N GLN A 538 1.73 -24.59 13.30
CA GLN A 538 0.41 -24.05 13.64
C GLN A 538 0.03 -24.58 15.03
N THR A 539 -0.12 -23.68 16.01
CA THR A 539 -1.00 -23.93 17.16
C THR A 539 -2.43 -24.03 16.65
N GLN A 540 -3.11 -25.14 16.97
CA GLN A 540 -4.55 -25.33 16.74
C GLN A 540 -5.38 -24.50 17.74
#